data_AF-A0A8C3KXZ4-F1
#
_entry.id   AF-A0A8C3KXZ4-F1
#
_cell.length_a   1.000
_cell.length_b   1.000
_cell.length_c   1.000
_cell.angle_alpha   90.00
_cell.angle_beta   90.00
_cell.angle_gamma   90.00
#
_symmetry.space_group_name_H-M   'P 1'
#
loop_
_entity.id
_entity.type
_entity.pdbx_description
1 polymer ?
#
loop_
_entity_poly.entity_id
_entity_poly.type
_entity_poly.pdbx_seq_one_letter_code
_entity_poly.pdbx_strand_id
1 'polypeptide(L)'
;MRGGYLEDRFIQGSATRNPYVFYHWRYIDIFVYFSHHTVTIPPVCWTNAAHRNGVPVLGTFITEWTDGEKLCEAFLAGGEEAYRAVSHQLARIAQHYRFDGWLINIENTLSAAAVGNLSPFLRHLTAQVHGAVPGGLVIWYDSILESGTLKWQNELNEQNRVFFDACDGLFVNYNWKEEHLERTRELAGQRHADVYIGVDVFARGDVVGGGFDTNKSLSLIRKHGLSAAIFAPGWVYEHLGEENFLQNENKFWGLLEGYLPTHSICTLPLATSFSVGMGTGMFVSGKEEEAGPWYNLSAQEIQPLYPERRGQLSTSCCLQDAWCGGSSLRVQGTIPPGEERVAIRLFSFQMHAPPKLFLNLLYKMEGPHGDDFTVALELTTWHSSRCHDSTVTVLPSEDEPHGRHHPRLLPAPPPALSRLLAACSHGAQGWTSRCYEQELRGCSLRDLSLLVSRQQASPQETSFSCLLGELRVLDAGSMAASPPQVQNLTASQLWWQDGPSVEQLSLSLTLRWTFPPRRAACFRVLSQGTRCHRAQPPQPQLVGLAHGCQYRAVGLSVPRPAPGQSCQLELLVEPVLPSELPVDPEQWGRLLLVYSEPAGGSS
;
A
#
# COMPACT_ATOMS: atom_id res chain seq x y z
N MET A 1 0.72 -17.38 -7.32
CA MET A 1 1.86 -17.54 -6.40
C MET A 1 1.59 -18.74 -5.48
N ARG A 2 2.61 -19.51 -5.09
CA ARG A 2 2.54 -20.82 -4.39
C ARG A 2 2.22 -20.70 -2.88
N GLY A 3 1.16 -19.97 -2.52
CA GLY A 3 0.66 -19.94 -1.13
C GLY A 3 1.50 -19.16 -0.10
N GLY A 4 2.53 -18.41 -0.51
CA GLY A 4 3.39 -17.62 0.40
C GLY A 4 2.74 -16.40 1.07
N TYR A 5 1.45 -16.17 0.83
CA TYR A 5 0.71 -14.99 1.29
C TYR A 5 -0.62 -15.37 1.97
N LEU A 6 -0.90 -16.65 2.25
CA LEU A 6 -2.18 -17.12 2.82
C LEU A 6 -2.59 -16.46 4.15
N GLU A 7 -1.63 -15.87 4.86
CA GLU A 7 -1.83 -15.19 6.13
C GLU A 7 -2.52 -13.82 5.96
N ASP A 8 -2.60 -13.32 4.72
CA ASP A 8 -3.42 -12.18 4.34
C ASP A 8 -4.93 -12.39 4.55
N ARG A 9 -5.37 -13.63 4.81
CA ARG A 9 -6.73 -13.96 5.27
C ARG A 9 -7.08 -13.33 6.63
N PHE A 10 -6.07 -12.99 7.44
CA PHE A 10 -6.28 -12.40 8.77
C PHE A 10 -6.24 -10.87 8.71
N ILE A 11 -7.41 -10.24 8.80
CA ILE A 11 -7.57 -8.78 8.71
C ILE A 11 -6.80 -8.04 9.83
N GLN A 12 -6.62 -8.68 10.99
CA GLN A 12 -5.88 -8.15 12.14
C GLN A 12 -4.42 -8.60 12.20
N GLY A 13 -3.91 -9.20 11.12
CA GLY A 13 -2.54 -9.71 11.05
C GLY A 13 -2.36 -11.09 11.69
N SER A 14 -1.12 -11.56 11.67
CA SER A 14 -0.68 -12.81 12.28
C SER A 14 0.78 -12.72 12.76
N ALA A 15 1.28 -13.79 13.37
CA ALA A 15 2.65 -13.88 13.88
C ALA A 15 3.59 -14.65 12.93
N THR A 16 3.37 -14.51 11.63
CA THR A 16 4.19 -15.18 10.61
C THR A 16 5.56 -14.53 10.51
N ARG A 17 6.62 -15.36 10.52
CA ARG A 17 8.00 -14.88 10.61
C ARG A 17 8.55 -14.31 9.30
N ASN A 18 8.35 -15.03 8.19
CA ASN A 18 8.89 -14.64 6.89
C ASN A 18 7.75 -14.54 5.84
N PRO A 19 6.75 -13.66 6.04
CA PRO A 19 5.66 -13.52 5.08
C PRO A 19 6.15 -12.89 3.77
N TYR A 20 5.48 -13.18 2.65
CA TYR A 20 5.66 -12.37 1.45
C TYR A 20 5.08 -10.96 1.68
N VAL A 21 5.89 -9.93 1.45
CA VAL A 21 5.49 -8.52 1.49
C VAL A 21 5.97 -7.82 0.23
N PHE A 22 5.10 -7.00 -0.36
CA PHE A 22 5.50 -6.10 -1.44
C PHE A 22 5.54 -4.68 -0.91
N TYR A 23 6.61 -3.94 -1.24
CA TYR A 23 6.82 -2.58 -0.75
C TYR A 23 7.46 -1.64 -1.80
N HIS A 24 7.72 -2.12 -3.02
CA HIS A 24 8.20 -1.30 -4.14
C HIS A 24 7.07 -0.63 -4.93
N TRP A 25 6.04 -0.15 -4.23
CA TRP A 25 4.86 0.50 -4.82
C TRP A 25 5.16 1.80 -5.58
N ARG A 26 6.38 2.33 -5.49
CA ARG A 26 6.83 3.50 -6.27
C ARG A 26 7.22 3.14 -7.69
N TYR A 27 7.35 1.85 -8.03
CA TYR A 27 7.78 1.38 -9.35
C TYR A 27 6.67 0.72 -10.17
N ILE A 28 5.43 0.69 -9.67
CA ILE A 28 4.29 0.09 -10.37
C ILE A 28 3.10 1.05 -10.39
N ASP A 29 2.32 0.99 -11.47
CA ASP A 29 1.10 1.78 -11.66
C ASP A 29 -0.17 1.02 -11.27
N ILE A 30 -0.17 -0.31 -11.40
CA ILE A 30 -1.32 -1.18 -11.15
C ILE A 30 -0.82 -2.46 -10.47
N PHE A 31 -1.53 -2.92 -9.44
CA PHE A 31 -1.27 -4.20 -8.79
C PHE A 31 -2.43 -5.18 -9.07
N VAL A 32 -2.13 -6.36 -9.63
CA VAL A 32 -3.14 -7.40 -9.85
C VAL A 32 -2.97 -8.50 -8.80
N TYR A 33 -3.99 -8.69 -7.97
CA TYR A 33 -4.02 -9.82 -7.04
C TYR A 33 -4.50 -11.08 -7.77
N PHE A 34 -3.54 -11.93 -8.13
CA PHE A 34 -3.75 -13.09 -9.00
C PHE A 34 -3.93 -14.40 -8.21
N SER A 35 -4.94 -15.17 -8.59
CA SER A 35 -5.12 -16.57 -8.18
C SER A 35 -5.88 -17.35 -9.26
N HIS A 36 -5.94 -18.68 -9.13
CA HIS A 36 -6.68 -19.57 -10.06
C HIS A 36 -8.15 -19.79 -9.64
N HIS A 37 -8.68 -18.96 -8.74
CA HIS A 37 -10.11 -18.98 -8.42
C HIS A 37 -10.88 -18.13 -9.41
N THR A 38 -12.02 -18.64 -9.90
CA THR A 38 -12.83 -17.97 -10.93
C THR A 38 -13.11 -16.51 -10.63
N VAL A 39 -13.40 -16.19 -9.37
CA VAL A 39 -13.46 -14.82 -8.87
C VAL A 39 -12.48 -14.70 -7.73
N THR A 40 -11.39 -13.95 -7.94
CA THR A 40 -10.42 -13.64 -6.92
C THR A 40 -10.63 -12.20 -6.43
N ILE A 41 -11.07 -12.06 -5.18
CA ILE A 41 -11.20 -10.78 -4.51
C ILE A 41 -9.87 -10.48 -3.79
N PRO A 42 -9.21 -9.34 -4.06
CA PRO A 42 -8.01 -8.96 -3.32
C PRO A 42 -8.30 -8.87 -1.82
N PRO A 43 -7.49 -9.50 -0.95
CA PRO A 43 -7.63 -9.34 0.48
C PRO A 43 -7.49 -7.87 0.89
N VAL A 44 -8.20 -7.48 1.95
CA VAL A 44 -8.28 -6.08 2.38
C VAL A 44 -6.90 -5.50 2.73
N CYS A 45 -5.97 -6.33 3.21
CA CYS A 45 -4.63 -5.87 3.57
C CYS A 45 -3.79 -5.45 2.36
N TRP A 46 -3.90 -6.17 1.24
CA TRP A 46 -3.30 -5.79 -0.04
C TRP A 46 -3.92 -4.53 -0.61
N THR A 47 -5.26 -4.45 -0.56
CA THR A 47 -6.00 -3.25 -1.00
C THR A 47 -5.58 -2.03 -0.18
N ASN A 48 -5.52 -2.17 1.14
CA ASN A 48 -5.08 -1.10 2.06
C ASN A 48 -3.64 -0.66 1.77
N ALA A 49 -2.70 -1.60 1.63
CA ALA A 49 -1.29 -1.31 1.37
C ALA A 49 -1.10 -0.56 0.05
N ALA A 50 -1.72 -1.05 -1.03
CA ALA A 50 -1.65 -0.44 -2.34
C ALA A 50 -2.33 0.94 -2.37
N HIS A 51 -3.54 1.08 -1.83
CA HIS A 51 -4.28 2.35 -1.80
C HIS A 51 -3.59 3.41 -0.96
N ARG A 52 -2.98 3.04 0.16
CA ARG A 52 -2.15 3.97 0.97
C ARG A 52 -0.97 4.48 0.16
N ASN A 53 -0.45 3.63 -0.72
CA ASN A 53 0.57 3.95 -1.69
C ASN A 53 -0.01 4.56 -2.99
N GLY A 54 -1.31 4.80 -3.12
CA GLY A 54 -1.90 5.39 -4.33
C GLY A 54 -1.93 4.47 -5.55
N VAL A 55 -1.71 3.17 -5.38
CA VAL A 55 -1.73 2.18 -6.47
C VAL A 55 -3.11 1.49 -6.50
N PRO A 56 -3.82 1.48 -7.64
CA PRO A 56 -5.03 0.69 -7.83
C PRO A 56 -4.74 -0.82 -7.79
N VAL A 57 -5.68 -1.58 -7.22
CA VAL A 57 -5.63 -3.03 -7.07
C VAL A 57 -6.75 -3.69 -7.84
N LEU A 58 -6.41 -4.59 -8.75
CA LEU A 58 -7.38 -5.38 -9.50
C LEU A 58 -7.52 -6.77 -8.90
N GLY A 59 -8.77 -7.24 -8.85
CA GLY A 59 -9.06 -8.67 -8.71
C GLY A 59 -8.81 -9.41 -10.02
N THR A 60 -8.98 -10.73 -9.98
CA THR A 60 -8.87 -11.57 -11.19
C THR A 60 -10.18 -12.31 -11.41
N PHE A 61 -10.76 -12.18 -12.60
CA PHE A 61 -11.79 -13.08 -13.11
C PHE A 61 -11.14 -14.01 -14.11
N ILE A 62 -11.04 -15.30 -13.77
CA ILE A 62 -10.35 -16.29 -14.60
C ILE A 62 -11.24 -17.49 -14.89
N THR A 63 -11.17 -18.02 -16.10
CA THR A 63 -11.82 -19.29 -16.44
C THR A 63 -10.79 -20.21 -17.09
N GLU A 64 -10.67 -21.42 -16.58
CA GLU A 64 -9.67 -22.40 -17.02
C GLU A 64 -10.33 -23.77 -17.14
N TRP A 65 -9.79 -24.60 -18.04
CA TRP A 65 -10.19 -26.00 -18.20
C TRP A 65 -11.66 -26.18 -18.57
N THR A 66 -12.15 -27.42 -18.47
CA THR A 66 -13.51 -27.82 -18.87
C THR A 66 -14.60 -27.13 -18.05
N ASP A 67 -14.36 -26.82 -16.78
CA ASP A 67 -15.36 -26.14 -15.96
C ASP A 67 -15.43 -24.65 -16.26
N GLY A 68 -14.29 -24.02 -16.62
CA GLY A 68 -14.25 -22.67 -17.16
C GLY A 68 -15.02 -22.55 -18.49
N GLU A 69 -14.83 -23.52 -19.39
CA GLU A 69 -15.58 -23.60 -20.65
C GLU A 69 -17.10 -23.62 -20.41
N LYS A 70 -17.59 -24.54 -19.57
CA LYS A 70 -19.02 -24.63 -19.22
C LYS A 70 -19.55 -23.33 -18.62
N LEU A 71 -18.78 -22.68 -17.75
CA LEU A 71 -19.15 -21.41 -17.14
C LEU A 71 -19.31 -20.33 -18.22
N CYS A 72 -18.29 -20.17 -19.08
CA CYS A 72 -18.31 -19.23 -20.19
C CYS A 72 -19.49 -19.47 -21.13
N GLU A 73 -19.76 -20.70 -21.52
CA GLU A 73 -20.93 -21.02 -22.34
C GLU A 73 -22.23 -20.63 -21.62
N ALA A 74 -22.35 -20.92 -20.32
CA ALA A 74 -23.55 -20.60 -19.57
C ALA A 74 -23.87 -19.09 -19.53
N PHE A 75 -22.87 -18.22 -19.34
CA PHE A 75 -23.12 -16.77 -19.22
C PHE A 75 -22.95 -15.99 -20.53
N LEU A 76 -22.02 -16.37 -21.41
CA LEU A 76 -21.80 -15.70 -22.68
C LEU A 76 -22.79 -16.19 -23.75
N ALA A 77 -23.01 -17.50 -23.89
CA ALA A 77 -23.99 -18.01 -24.86
C ALA A 77 -25.43 -17.98 -24.31
N GLY A 78 -25.60 -17.79 -23.00
CA GLY A 78 -26.90 -17.59 -22.34
C GLY A 78 -27.63 -16.30 -22.72
N GLY A 79 -27.02 -15.42 -23.52
CA GLY A 79 -27.61 -14.19 -24.03
C GLY A 79 -27.32 -12.95 -23.18
N GLU A 80 -27.91 -11.83 -23.58
CA GLU A 80 -27.60 -10.51 -23.02
C GLU A 80 -27.88 -10.38 -21.53
N GLU A 81 -28.99 -10.93 -21.06
CA GLU A 81 -29.34 -10.90 -19.64
C GLU A 81 -28.30 -11.61 -18.77
N ALA A 82 -27.80 -12.76 -19.24
CA ALA A 82 -26.86 -13.59 -18.50
C ALA A 82 -25.49 -12.92 -18.34
N TYR A 83 -24.89 -12.43 -19.42
CA TYR A 83 -23.59 -11.75 -19.31
C TYR A 83 -23.70 -10.39 -18.59
N ARG A 84 -24.84 -9.69 -18.70
CA ARG A 84 -25.09 -8.47 -17.93
C ARG A 84 -25.21 -8.76 -16.43
N ALA A 85 -25.84 -9.87 -16.04
CA ALA A 85 -25.91 -10.27 -14.63
C ALA A 85 -24.52 -10.53 -14.03
N VAL A 86 -23.64 -11.23 -14.76
CA VAL A 86 -22.25 -11.47 -14.32
C VAL A 86 -21.48 -10.16 -14.19
N SER A 87 -21.51 -9.30 -15.21
CA SER A 87 -20.79 -8.02 -15.20
C SER A 87 -21.29 -7.06 -14.11
N HIS A 88 -22.61 -6.99 -13.88
CA HIS A 88 -23.15 -6.25 -12.74
C HIS A 88 -22.63 -6.78 -11.40
N GLN A 89 -22.58 -8.10 -11.24
CA GLN A 89 -22.13 -8.70 -9.99
C GLN A 89 -20.64 -8.45 -9.74
N LEU A 90 -19.79 -8.53 -10.78
CA LEU A 90 -18.37 -8.19 -10.68
C LEU A 90 -18.14 -6.73 -10.28
N ALA A 91 -18.88 -5.78 -10.86
CA ALA A 91 -18.81 -4.37 -10.48
C ALA A 91 -19.29 -4.14 -9.03
N ARG A 92 -20.37 -4.82 -8.60
CA ARG A 92 -20.87 -4.76 -7.21
C ARG A 92 -19.86 -5.32 -6.21
N ILE A 93 -19.16 -6.41 -6.56
CA ILE A 93 -18.11 -6.98 -5.71
C ILE A 93 -16.96 -5.99 -5.56
N ALA A 94 -16.47 -5.39 -6.66
CA ALA A 94 -15.43 -4.37 -6.63
C ALA A 94 -15.82 -3.17 -5.75
N GLN A 95 -17.05 -2.66 -5.91
CA GLN A 95 -17.58 -1.58 -5.09
C GLN A 95 -17.72 -1.95 -3.60
N HIS A 96 -18.21 -3.15 -3.30
CA HIS A 96 -18.46 -3.59 -1.93
C HIS A 96 -17.14 -3.74 -1.15
N TYR A 97 -16.16 -4.43 -1.73
CA TYR A 97 -14.85 -4.66 -1.11
C TYR A 97 -13.84 -3.55 -1.37
N ARG A 98 -14.19 -2.57 -2.22
CA ARG A 98 -13.44 -1.34 -2.52
C ARG A 98 -12.06 -1.58 -3.13
N PHE A 99 -11.98 -2.50 -4.08
CA PHE A 99 -10.84 -2.61 -4.99
C PHE A 99 -11.23 -2.10 -6.39
N ASP A 100 -10.25 -1.92 -7.26
CA ASP A 100 -10.33 -0.97 -8.38
C ASP A 100 -10.66 -1.63 -9.73
N GLY A 101 -11.16 -2.86 -9.74
CA GLY A 101 -11.61 -3.53 -10.96
C GLY A 101 -10.97 -4.89 -11.20
N TRP A 102 -10.79 -5.29 -12.46
CA TRP A 102 -10.58 -6.69 -12.83
C TRP A 102 -9.57 -6.90 -13.95
N LEU A 103 -8.66 -7.84 -13.76
CA LEU A 103 -8.06 -8.59 -14.86
C LEU A 103 -9.04 -9.69 -15.29
N ILE A 104 -9.38 -9.72 -16.58
CA ILE A 104 -10.21 -10.76 -17.20
C ILE A 104 -9.30 -11.70 -17.98
N ASN A 105 -9.21 -12.96 -17.54
CA ASN A 105 -8.40 -13.99 -18.19
C ASN A 105 -9.25 -15.22 -18.53
N ILE A 106 -9.58 -15.42 -19.81
CA ILE A 106 -10.33 -16.60 -20.25
C ILE A 106 -9.36 -17.55 -20.96
N GLU A 107 -9.01 -18.65 -20.29
CA GLU A 107 -8.00 -19.64 -20.73
C GLU A 107 -8.67 -20.95 -21.20
N ASN A 108 -9.79 -20.83 -21.90
CA ASN A 108 -10.54 -21.95 -22.47
C ASN A 108 -11.14 -21.58 -23.83
N THR A 109 -11.45 -22.55 -24.67
CA THR A 109 -12.14 -22.32 -25.94
C THR A 109 -13.58 -21.84 -25.72
N LEU A 110 -14.13 -21.13 -26.71
CA LEU A 110 -15.49 -20.61 -26.71
C LEU A 110 -16.22 -21.02 -28.00
N SER A 111 -17.51 -21.28 -27.89
CA SER A 111 -18.41 -21.43 -29.03
C SER A 111 -18.58 -20.11 -29.79
N ALA A 112 -19.07 -20.19 -31.03
CA ALA A 112 -19.38 -19.00 -31.84
C ALA A 112 -20.39 -18.07 -31.13
N ALA A 113 -21.34 -18.64 -30.38
CA ALA A 113 -22.31 -17.87 -29.61
C ALA A 113 -21.65 -17.16 -28.43
N ALA A 114 -20.77 -17.85 -27.70
CA ALA A 114 -20.07 -17.29 -26.55
C ALA A 114 -19.08 -16.19 -26.95
N VAL A 115 -18.21 -16.43 -27.95
CA VAL A 115 -17.24 -15.42 -28.39
C VAL A 115 -17.91 -14.18 -29.00
N GLY A 116 -19.04 -14.35 -29.69
CA GLY A 116 -19.84 -13.24 -30.21
C GLY A 116 -20.34 -12.28 -29.12
N ASN A 117 -20.52 -12.77 -27.89
CA ASN A 117 -20.97 -11.98 -26.74
C ASN A 117 -19.83 -11.52 -25.81
N LEU A 118 -18.58 -11.93 -26.05
CA LEU A 118 -17.44 -11.58 -25.20
C LEU A 118 -17.11 -10.07 -25.27
N SER A 119 -17.04 -9.47 -26.45
CA SER A 119 -16.79 -8.03 -26.59
C SER A 119 -17.93 -7.17 -25.98
N PRO A 120 -19.23 -7.47 -26.22
CA PRO A 120 -20.33 -6.85 -25.48
C PRO A 120 -20.23 -6.98 -23.95
N PHE A 121 -19.85 -8.16 -23.46
CA PHE A 121 -19.63 -8.39 -22.03
C PHE A 121 -18.53 -7.50 -21.47
N LEU A 122 -17.36 -7.43 -22.12
CA LEU A 122 -16.24 -6.57 -21.71
C LEU A 122 -16.63 -5.09 -21.69
N ARG A 123 -17.33 -4.60 -22.73
CA ARG A 123 -17.81 -3.20 -22.76
C ARG A 123 -18.76 -2.91 -21.62
N HIS A 124 -19.70 -3.83 -21.37
CA HIS A 124 -20.66 -3.64 -20.29
C HIS A 124 -19.99 -3.70 -18.92
N LEU A 125 -19.10 -4.66 -18.69
CA LEU A 125 -18.33 -4.74 -17.46
C LEU A 125 -17.52 -3.47 -17.21
N THR A 126 -16.79 -2.98 -18.22
CA THR A 126 -16.02 -1.73 -18.14
C THR A 126 -16.90 -0.57 -17.73
N ALA A 127 -18.05 -0.38 -18.39
CA ALA A 127 -19.00 0.67 -18.04
C ALA A 127 -19.55 0.54 -16.60
N GLN A 128 -19.86 -0.68 -16.15
CA GLN A 128 -20.35 -0.92 -14.80
C GLN A 128 -19.27 -0.67 -13.74
N VAL A 129 -18.03 -1.06 -14.00
CA VAL A 129 -16.89 -0.80 -13.11
C VAL A 129 -16.64 0.70 -13.00
N HIS A 130 -16.58 1.44 -14.12
CA HIS A 130 -16.40 2.90 -14.11
C HIS A 130 -17.53 3.61 -13.37
N GLY A 131 -18.78 3.14 -13.50
CA GLY A 131 -19.92 3.70 -12.78
C GLY A 131 -19.92 3.39 -11.28
N ALA A 132 -19.37 2.25 -10.87
CA ALA A 132 -19.39 1.79 -9.48
C ALA A 132 -18.14 2.18 -8.67
N VAL A 133 -16.98 2.30 -9.34
CA VAL A 133 -15.66 2.56 -8.77
C VAL A 133 -14.98 3.68 -9.57
N PRO A 134 -14.83 4.90 -9.00
CA PRO A 134 -14.12 5.99 -9.67
C PRO A 134 -12.67 5.62 -10.00
N GLY A 135 -12.29 5.73 -11.27
CA GLY A 135 -10.96 5.34 -11.75
C GLY A 135 -10.74 3.82 -11.84
N GLY A 136 -11.80 3.01 -11.75
CA GLY A 136 -11.69 1.57 -11.88
C GLY A 136 -11.26 1.13 -13.29
N LEU A 137 -10.67 -0.06 -13.39
CA LEU A 137 -10.05 -0.59 -14.60
C LEU A 137 -10.51 -2.01 -14.91
N VAL A 138 -10.69 -2.31 -16.20
CA VAL A 138 -10.89 -3.66 -16.73
C VAL A 138 -9.81 -3.93 -17.77
N ILE A 139 -8.97 -4.92 -17.49
CA ILE A 139 -7.85 -5.31 -18.36
C ILE A 139 -8.13 -6.71 -18.91
N TRP A 140 -7.99 -6.88 -20.22
CA TRP A 140 -8.15 -8.16 -20.90
C TRP A 140 -6.80 -8.86 -21.07
N TYR A 141 -6.73 -10.17 -20.83
CA TYR A 141 -5.55 -10.98 -21.11
C TYR A 141 -5.58 -11.55 -22.54
N ASP A 142 -4.45 -11.50 -23.22
CA ASP A 142 -4.26 -11.98 -24.60
C ASP A 142 -4.34 -13.51 -24.72
N SER A 143 -5.55 -14.09 -24.73
CA SER A 143 -5.75 -15.54 -24.77
C SER A 143 -6.54 -16.03 -25.97
N ILE A 144 -7.74 -15.49 -26.22
CA ILE A 144 -8.70 -16.03 -27.19
C ILE A 144 -8.78 -15.15 -28.44
N LEU A 145 -8.93 -15.79 -29.59
CA LEU A 145 -9.19 -15.16 -30.89
C LEU A 145 -10.66 -14.80 -31.07
N GLU A 146 -10.98 -13.90 -31.99
CA GLU A 146 -12.36 -13.65 -32.44
C GLU A 146 -13.13 -14.90 -32.90
N SER A 147 -12.42 -15.96 -33.29
CA SER A 147 -13.01 -17.26 -33.63
C SER A 147 -13.48 -18.08 -32.42
N GLY A 148 -13.13 -17.67 -31.19
CA GLY A 148 -13.33 -18.45 -29.96
C GLY A 148 -12.22 -19.47 -29.68
N THR A 149 -11.19 -19.53 -30.53
CA THR A 149 -10.05 -20.42 -30.34
C THR A 149 -9.09 -19.85 -29.30
N LEU A 150 -8.71 -20.66 -28.30
CA LEU A 150 -7.66 -20.33 -27.34
C LEU A 150 -6.29 -20.40 -28.04
N LYS A 151 -5.67 -19.25 -28.27
CA LYS A 151 -4.36 -19.11 -28.91
C LYS A 151 -3.77 -17.73 -28.63
N TRP A 152 -2.83 -17.66 -27.69
CA TRP A 152 -2.10 -16.43 -27.36
C TRP A 152 -1.30 -15.89 -28.55
N GLN A 153 -1.40 -14.59 -28.78
CA GLN A 153 -0.94 -13.89 -29.98
C GLN A 153 0.44 -13.30 -29.73
N ASN A 154 0.75 -12.96 -28.47
CA ASN A 154 1.99 -12.32 -28.03
C ASN A 154 2.18 -10.91 -28.62
N GLU A 155 1.09 -10.31 -29.11
CA GLU A 155 1.04 -8.96 -29.65
C GLU A 155 -0.40 -8.46 -29.64
N LEU A 156 -0.59 -7.14 -29.74
CA LEU A 156 -1.87 -6.60 -30.22
C LEU A 156 -1.89 -6.75 -31.74
N ASN A 157 -2.91 -7.42 -32.28
CA ASN A 157 -3.15 -7.53 -33.72
C ASN A 157 -4.65 -7.52 -34.05
N GLU A 158 -5.00 -7.59 -35.33
CA GLU A 158 -6.39 -7.55 -35.79
C GLU A 158 -7.26 -8.70 -35.24
N GLN A 159 -6.68 -9.77 -34.67
CA GLN A 159 -7.43 -10.92 -34.15
C GLN A 159 -7.83 -10.80 -32.67
N ASN A 160 -7.25 -9.84 -31.94
CA ASN A 160 -7.59 -9.57 -30.53
C ASN A 160 -7.94 -8.09 -30.26
N ARG A 161 -7.79 -7.21 -31.26
CA ARG A 161 -8.12 -5.78 -31.17
C ARG A 161 -9.54 -5.50 -30.70
N VAL A 162 -10.52 -6.31 -31.11
CA VAL A 162 -11.92 -6.12 -30.70
C VAL A 162 -12.13 -6.21 -29.18
N PHE A 163 -11.27 -6.95 -28.47
CA PHE A 163 -11.31 -7.07 -27.00
C PHE A 163 -10.57 -5.91 -26.34
N PHE A 164 -9.43 -5.48 -26.90
CA PHE A 164 -8.72 -4.29 -26.46
C PHE A 164 -9.56 -3.01 -26.57
N ASP A 165 -10.30 -2.85 -27.67
CA ASP A 165 -11.21 -1.71 -27.88
C ASP A 165 -12.47 -1.79 -27.00
N ALA A 166 -12.71 -2.93 -26.33
CA ALA A 166 -13.86 -3.14 -25.46
C ALA A 166 -13.58 -2.89 -23.97
N CYS A 167 -12.32 -2.63 -23.58
CA CYS A 167 -11.92 -2.45 -22.18
C CYS A 167 -10.75 -1.46 -22.05
N ASP A 168 -10.26 -1.26 -20.82
CA ASP A 168 -9.28 -0.21 -20.51
C ASP A 168 -7.86 -0.55 -20.96
N GLY A 169 -7.52 -1.85 -21.10
CA GLY A 169 -6.20 -2.24 -21.57
C GLY A 169 -6.05 -3.72 -21.93
N LEU A 170 -4.91 -4.05 -22.55
CA LEU A 170 -4.55 -5.40 -22.96
C LEU A 170 -3.28 -5.85 -22.25
N PHE A 171 -3.34 -6.99 -21.56
CA PHE A 171 -2.18 -7.70 -21.03
C PHE A 171 -1.76 -8.78 -22.03
N VAL A 172 -0.67 -8.51 -22.76
CA VAL A 172 -0.13 -9.37 -23.81
C VAL A 172 0.64 -10.56 -23.23
N ASN A 173 0.50 -11.74 -23.84
CA ASN A 173 1.19 -12.97 -23.42
C ASN A 173 2.72 -12.89 -23.55
N TYR A 174 3.45 -13.82 -22.91
CA TYR A 174 4.88 -13.68 -22.60
C TYR A 174 5.85 -13.99 -23.75
N ASN A 175 5.46 -14.80 -24.75
CA ASN A 175 6.36 -15.34 -25.78
C ASN A 175 6.52 -14.42 -27.00
N TRP A 176 6.57 -13.11 -26.75
CA TRP A 176 6.74 -12.10 -27.79
C TRP A 176 8.20 -12.00 -28.25
N LYS A 177 8.40 -11.30 -29.37
CA LYS A 177 9.70 -11.00 -29.98
C LYS A 177 9.72 -9.51 -30.32
N GLU A 178 10.88 -8.94 -30.61
CA GLU A 178 10.98 -7.49 -30.85
C GLU A 178 10.08 -7.02 -32.02
N GLU A 179 9.95 -7.81 -33.09
CA GLU A 179 9.03 -7.57 -34.20
C GLU A 179 7.54 -7.50 -33.80
N HIS A 180 7.15 -8.22 -32.73
CA HIS A 180 5.79 -8.16 -32.17
C HIS A 180 5.56 -6.81 -31.46
N LEU A 181 6.59 -6.23 -30.85
CA LEU A 181 6.50 -4.93 -30.17
C LEU A 181 6.29 -3.79 -31.17
N GLU A 182 7.00 -3.83 -32.31
CA GLU A 182 6.85 -2.85 -33.38
C GLU A 182 5.41 -2.83 -33.92
N ARG A 183 4.88 -4.01 -34.28
CA ARG A 183 3.49 -4.13 -34.76
C ARG A 183 2.47 -3.74 -33.70
N THR A 184 2.70 -4.13 -32.45
CA THR A 184 1.83 -3.73 -31.33
C THR A 184 1.80 -2.21 -31.16
N ARG A 185 2.97 -1.57 -31.19
CA ARG A 185 3.11 -0.11 -31.07
C ARG A 185 2.39 0.62 -32.20
N GLU A 186 2.58 0.16 -33.44
CA GLU A 186 1.92 0.73 -34.61
C GLU A 186 0.39 0.62 -34.51
N LEU A 187 -0.11 -0.57 -34.15
CA LEU A 187 -1.54 -0.83 -34.09
C LEU A 187 -2.24 -0.15 -32.91
N ALA A 188 -1.59 -0.08 -31.75
CA ALA A 188 -2.16 0.55 -30.55
C ALA A 188 -2.28 2.08 -30.68
N GLY A 189 -1.43 2.71 -31.51
CA GLY A 189 -1.46 4.14 -31.77
C GLY A 189 -1.41 4.98 -30.50
N GLN A 190 -2.45 5.79 -30.25
CA GLN A 190 -2.52 6.65 -29.06
C GLN A 190 -2.71 5.86 -27.76
N ARG A 191 -3.25 4.64 -27.81
CA ARG A 191 -3.48 3.77 -26.64
C ARG A 191 -2.31 2.82 -26.36
N HIS A 192 -1.13 3.09 -26.88
CA HIS A 192 0.06 2.27 -26.67
C HIS A 192 0.42 2.06 -25.18
N ALA A 193 0.10 3.03 -24.31
CA ALA A 193 0.35 2.92 -22.88
C ALA A 193 -0.65 1.95 -22.18
N ASP A 194 -1.76 1.65 -22.84
CA ASP A 194 -2.80 0.72 -22.37
C ASP A 194 -2.50 -0.74 -22.80
N VAL A 195 -1.38 -0.96 -23.51
CA VAL A 195 -0.91 -2.31 -23.86
C VAL A 195 0.27 -2.67 -22.97
N TYR A 196 0.04 -3.64 -22.09
CA TYR A 196 0.99 -4.14 -21.11
C TYR A 196 1.64 -5.42 -21.63
N ILE A 197 2.89 -5.30 -22.09
CA ILE A 197 3.66 -6.42 -22.61
C ILE A 197 4.08 -7.34 -21.45
N GLY A 198 3.67 -8.61 -21.51
CA GLY A 198 3.90 -9.54 -20.44
C GLY A 198 5.35 -9.98 -20.30
N VAL A 199 5.83 -10.02 -19.06
CA VAL A 199 7.15 -10.50 -18.71
C VAL A 199 7.01 -11.57 -17.63
N ASP A 200 7.16 -12.84 -18.01
CA ASP A 200 7.15 -13.94 -17.05
C ASP A 200 8.48 -14.02 -16.30
N VAL A 201 8.49 -13.61 -15.02
CA VAL A 201 9.69 -13.61 -14.19
C VAL A 201 10.20 -15.02 -13.93
N PHE A 202 9.37 -16.06 -14.02
CA PHE A 202 9.83 -17.45 -13.93
C PHE A 202 10.49 -17.98 -15.21
N ALA A 203 10.50 -17.18 -16.28
CA ALA A 203 11.05 -17.56 -17.58
C ALA A 203 10.46 -18.87 -18.15
N ARG A 204 9.15 -19.09 -18.04
CA ARG A 204 8.52 -20.29 -18.62
C ARG A 204 8.24 -20.06 -20.10
N GLY A 205 8.77 -20.96 -20.93
CA GLY A 205 8.60 -20.90 -22.38
C GLY A 205 9.77 -20.21 -23.09
N ASP A 206 9.51 -19.73 -24.31
CA ASP A 206 10.50 -19.03 -25.14
C ASP A 206 10.35 -17.52 -24.92
N VAL A 207 10.94 -17.03 -23.81
CA VAL A 207 10.87 -15.62 -23.39
C VAL A 207 12.24 -14.96 -23.45
N VAL A 208 12.26 -13.63 -23.52
CA VAL A 208 13.52 -12.83 -23.59
C VAL A 208 14.40 -13.01 -22.34
N GLY A 209 13.80 -13.15 -21.17
CA GLY A 209 14.49 -13.36 -19.90
C GLY A 209 13.53 -13.35 -18.71
N GLY A 210 13.97 -13.92 -17.60
CA GLY A 210 13.28 -13.88 -16.31
C GLY A 210 14.28 -13.86 -15.14
N GLY A 211 13.79 -13.90 -13.91
CA GLY A 211 14.60 -13.71 -12.71
C GLY A 211 15.39 -12.40 -12.79
N PHE A 212 16.70 -12.46 -12.53
CA PHE A 212 17.59 -11.30 -12.65
C PHE A 212 17.95 -10.89 -14.08
N ASP A 213 17.35 -11.50 -15.10
CA ASP A 213 17.42 -11.06 -16.51
C ASP A 213 16.14 -10.33 -16.97
N THR A 214 15.17 -10.12 -16.07
CA THR A 214 13.89 -9.42 -16.35
C THR A 214 14.08 -8.01 -16.92
N ASN A 215 15.18 -7.34 -16.57
CA ASN A 215 15.53 -6.03 -17.12
C ASN A 215 15.78 -6.04 -18.64
N LYS A 216 16.20 -7.16 -19.22
CA LYS A 216 16.37 -7.30 -20.68
C LYS A 216 15.03 -7.11 -21.39
N SER A 217 13.98 -7.75 -20.88
CA SER A 217 12.61 -7.61 -21.36
C SER A 217 12.12 -6.17 -21.23
N LEU A 218 12.28 -5.55 -20.04
CA LEU A 218 11.86 -4.16 -19.83
C LEU A 218 12.60 -3.17 -20.72
N SER A 219 13.90 -3.39 -20.96
CA SER A 219 14.70 -2.55 -21.85
C SER A 219 14.14 -2.52 -23.28
N LEU A 220 13.79 -3.69 -23.84
CA LEU A 220 13.17 -3.78 -25.15
C LEU A 220 11.78 -3.15 -25.19
N ILE A 221 10.94 -3.42 -24.18
CA ILE A 221 9.59 -2.84 -24.10
C ILE A 221 9.67 -1.30 -24.05
N ARG A 222 10.58 -0.75 -23.23
CA ARG A 222 10.78 0.71 -23.12
C ARG A 222 11.37 1.34 -24.36
N LYS A 223 12.27 0.66 -25.07
CA LYS A 223 12.78 1.10 -26.38
C LYS A 223 11.65 1.36 -27.38
N HIS A 224 10.56 0.59 -27.30
CA HIS A 224 9.37 0.75 -28.16
C HIS A 224 8.26 1.62 -27.55
N GLY A 225 8.49 2.23 -26.38
CA GLY A 225 7.53 3.13 -25.73
C GLY A 225 6.23 2.44 -25.31
N LEU A 226 6.28 1.16 -24.95
CA LEU A 226 5.14 0.37 -24.48
C LEU A 226 5.16 0.22 -22.96
N SER A 227 4.02 -0.19 -22.39
CA SER A 227 3.89 -0.57 -20.99
C SER A 227 4.27 -2.04 -20.78
N ALA A 228 4.59 -2.42 -19.54
CA ALA A 228 4.96 -3.78 -19.18
C ALA A 228 4.04 -4.33 -18.08
N ALA A 229 3.77 -5.63 -18.14
CA ALA A 229 3.13 -6.37 -17.05
C ALA A 229 4.11 -7.44 -16.53
N ILE A 230 4.63 -7.22 -15.32
CA ILE A 230 5.58 -8.13 -14.67
C ILE A 230 4.78 -9.26 -14.04
N PHE A 231 4.79 -10.43 -14.67
CA PHE A 231 4.06 -11.60 -14.22
C PHE A 231 4.86 -12.42 -13.23
N ALA A 232 4.22 -12.77 -12.12
CA ALA A 232 4.77 -13.59 -11.04
C ALA A 232 6.13 -13.08 -10.46
N PRO A 233 6.26 -11.79 -10.08
CA PRO A 233 7.46 -11.28 -9.40
C PRO A 233 7.71 -11.95 -8.04
N GLY A 234 6.69 -12.64 -7.49
CA GLY A 234 6.84 -13.56 -6.36
C GLY A 234 7.90 -14.66 -6.57
N TRP A 235 8.44 -14.82 -7.79
CA TRP A 235 9.68 -15.54 -8.06
C TRP A 235 10.79 -15.24 -7.04
N VAL A 236 10.98 -13.98 -6.64
CA VAL A 236 12.02 -13.61 -5.66
C VAL A 236 11.86 -14.42 -4.37
N TYR A 237 10.64 -14.51 -3.85
CA TYR A 237 10.33 -15.25 -2.63
C TYR A 237 10.31 -16.77 -2.87
N GLU A 238 9.61 -17.21 -3.91
CA GLU A 238 9.35 -18.64 -4.18
C GLU A 238 10.57 -19.40 -4.69
N HIS A 239 11.48 -18.73 -5.42
CA HIS A 239 12.65 -19.33 -6.04
C HIS A 239 13.93 -19.09 -5.24
N LEU A 240 14.16 -17.88 -4.72
CA LEU A 240 15.38 -17.56 -3.96
C LEU A 240 15.23 -17.86 -2.46
N GLY A 241 14.01 -18.05 -1.98
CA GLY A 241 13.70 -18.42 -0.61
C GLY A 241 13.40 -17.23 0.32
N GLU A 242 12.80 -17.55 1.46
CA GLU A 242 12.26 -16.57 2.41
C GLU A 242 13.32 -15.90 3.31
N GLU A 243 14.47 -16.55 3.56
CA GLU A 243 15.47 -16.09 4.54
C GLU A 243 16.10 -14.74 4.19
N ASN A 244 16.33 -14.47 2.90
CA ASN A 244 16.93 -13.23 2.42
C ASN A 244 15.98 -12.43 1.51
N PHE A 245 14.67 -12.64 1.69
CA PHE A 245 13.65 -12.12 0.79
C PHE A 245 13.77 -10.60 0.60
N LEU A 246 13.80 -9.80 1.67
CA LEU A 246 13.86 -8.33 1.57
C LEU A 246 15.11 -7.83 0.81
N GLN A 247 16.25 -8.48 0.99
CA GLN A 247 17.47 -8.13 0.26
C GLN A 247 17.35 -8.49 -1.23
N ASN A 248 16.84 -9.68 -1.53
CA ASN A 248 16.64 -10.14 -2.90
C ASN A 248 15.56 -9.32 -3.63
N GLU A 249 14.53 -8.89 -2.92
CA GLU A 249 13.45 -8.03 -3.42
C GLU A 249 14.01 -6.65 -3.80
N ASN A 250 14.79 -6.01 -2.92
CA ASN A 250 15.48 -4.76 -3.24
C ASN A 250 16.39 -4.91 -4.48
N LYS A 251 17.17 -5.99 -4.55
CA LYS A 251 18.03 -6.27 -5.70
C LYS A 251 17.23 -6.46 -6.99
N PHE A 252 16.12 -7.19 -6.92
CA PHE A 252 15.25 -7.44 -8.08
C PHE A 252 14.64 -6.14 -8.57
N TRP A 253 14.04 -5.33 -7.70
CA TRP A 253 13.40 -4.08 -8.13
C TRP A 253 14.41 -2.97 -8.48
N GLY A 254 15.55 -2.90 -7.78
CA GLY A 254 16.66 -2.00 -8.13
C GLY A 254 17.25 -2.30 -9.51
N LEU A 255 17.26 -3.57 -9.94
CA LEU A 255 17.63 -3.95 -11.31
C LEU A 255 16.66 -3.37 -12.36
N LEU A 256 15.38 -3.20 -12.01
CA LEU A 256 14.33 -2.75 -12.92
C LEU A 256 14.09 -1.23 -12.88
N GLU A 257 14.53 -0.54 -11.82
CA GLU A 257 14.27 0.89 -11.54
C GLU A 257 14.48 1.79 -12.76
N GLY A 258 15.59 1.61 -13.49
CA GLY A 258 15.92 2.43 -14.67
C GLY A 258 14.93 2.32 -15.85
N TYR A 259 14.04 1.32 -15.82
CA TYR A 259 13.02 1.09 -16.85
C TYR A 259 11.60 1.33 -16.35
N LEU A 260 11.42 1.71 -15.08
CA LEU A 260 10.11 1.89 -14.47
C LEU A 260 9.89 3.37 -14.13
N PRO A 261 8.75 3.97 -14.52
CA PRO A 261 8.42 5.32 -14.08
C PRO A 261 8.27 5.34 -12.55
N THR A 262 8.62 6.47 -11.94
CA THR A 262 8.42 6.67 -10.50
C THR A 262 7.00 7.16 -10.22
N HIS A 263 6.18 6.32 -9.58
CA HIS A 263 4.87 6.70 -9.08
C HIS A 263 5.00 7.74 -7.95
N SER A 264 4.38 8.91 -8.14
CA SER A 264 4.59 10.09 -7.31
C SER A 264 3.48 10.31 -6.27
N ILE A 265 3.82 10.99 -5.18
CA ILE A 265 2.86 11.45 -4.17
C ILE A 265 2.11 12.66 -4.72
N CYS A 266 0.78 12.55 -4.79
CA CYS A 266 -0.08 13.60 -5.36
C CYS A 266 -0.88 14.36 -4.29
N THR A 267 -0.84 13.93 -3.03
CA THR A 267 -1.63 14.52 -1.94
C THR A 267 -0.85 14.52 -0.63
N LEU A 268 -1.10 15.53 0.21
CA LEU A 268 -0.64 15.60 1.60
C LEU A 268 -1.77 15.26 2.59
N PRO A 269 -1.46 14.82 3.81
CA PRO A 269 -0.11 14.64 4.38
C PRO A 269 0.62 13.40 3.84
N LEU A 270 1.95 13.48 3.76
CA LEU A 270 2.84 12.33 3.70
C LEU A 270 3.29 12.04 5.13
N ALA A 271 3.03 10.84 5.64
CA ALA A 271 3.51 10.37 6.93
C ALA A 271 3.92 8.90 6.82
N THR A 272 5.09 8.56 7.34
CA THR A 272 5.59 7.18 7.34
C THR A 272 6.63 6.96 8.43
N SER A 273 6.56 5.83 9.11
CA SER A 273 7.62 5.24 9.94
C SER A 273 8.50 4.25 9.15
N PHE A 274 8.25 4.12 7.85
CA PHE A 274 8.85 3.13 6.96
C PHE A 274 8.50 1.69 7.31
N SER A 275 7.43 1.47 8.07
CA SER A 275 6.99 0.11 8.38
C SER A 275 6.49 -0.61 7.12
N VAL A 276 7.09 -1.76 6.82
CA VAL A 276 6.69 -2.61 5.69
C VAL A 276 5.48 -3.51 6.02
N GLY A 277 4.85 -3.35 7.18
CA GLY A 277 3.75 -4.20 7.65
C GLY A 277 4.21 -5.57 8.18
N MET A 278 5.50 -5.70 8.49
CA MET A 278 6.07 -6.86 9.17
C MET A 278 7.26 -6.45 10.06
N GLY A 279 7.60 -7.26 11.05
CA GLY A 279 8.76 -7.09 11.95
C GLY A 279 9.14 -8.37 12.71
N THR A 280 10.32 -8.37 13.31
CA THR A 280 10.73 -9.39 14.30
C THR A 280 10.30 -9.04 15.74
N GLY A 281 9.72 -7.86 15.89
CA GLY A 281 9.08 -7.31 17.09
C GLY A 281 8.21 -6.12 16.66
N MET A 282 7.43 -5.59 17.59
CA MET A 282 6.61 -4.40 17.40
C MET A 282 7.09 -3.27 18.30
N PHE A 283 7.39 -2.13 17.69
CA PHE A 283 7.97 -0.97 18.34
C PHE A 283 6.94 0.14 18.49
N VAL A 284 7.00 0.83 19.63
CA VAL A 284 6.24 2.05 19.90
C VAL A 284 7.17 3.08 20.52
N SER A 285 7.31 4.25 19.89
CA SER A 285 8.22 5.31 20.34
C SER A 285 9.66 4.82 20.56
N GLY A 286 10.15 3.96 19.67
CA GLY A 286 11.51 3.43 19.69
C GLY A 286 11.75 2.31 20.71
N LYS A 287 10.73 1.89 21.47
CA LYS A 287 10.81 0.79 22.42
C LYS A 287 10.09 -0.44 21.87
N GLU A 288 10.72 -1.60 21.96
CA GLU A 288 10.09 -2.88 21.68
C GLU A 288 9.05 -3.18 22.76
N GLU A 289 7.77 -3.19 22.37
CA GLU A 289 6.63 -3.47 23.27
C GLU A 289 6.21 -4.93 23.18
N GLU A 290 6.33 -5.54 22.00
CA GLU A 290 6.02 -6.95 21.78
C GLU A 290 7.17 -7.61 21.02
N ALA A 291 7.81 -8.59 21.65
CA ALA A 291 8.86 -9.37 21.03
C ALA A 291 8.24 -10.54 20.24
N GLY A 292 8.77 -10.81 19.05
CA GLY A 292 8.32 -11.91 18.20
C GLY A 292 7.83 -11.46 16.83
N PRO A 293 7.67 -12.41 15.89
CA PRO A 293 7.26 -12.09 14.54
C PRO A 293 5.90 -11.40 14.52
N TRP A 294 5.84 -10.28 13.83
CA TRP A 294 4.63 -9.49 13.63
C TRP A 294 4.40 -9.30 12.14
N TYR A 295 3.18 -9.57 11.67
CA TYR A 295 2.77 -9.36 10.29
C TYR A 295 1.36 -8.77 10.24
N ASN A 296 1.22 -7.57 9.68
CA ASN A 296 -0.06 -7.00 9.28
C ASN A 296 0.16 -6.06 8.10
N LEU A 297 -0.08 -6.55 6.88
CA LEU A 297 0.13 -5.74 5.68
C LEU A 297 -0.81 -4.51 5.62
N SER A 298 -1.97 -4.53 6.30
CA SER A 298 -2.81 -3.32 6.40
C SER A 298 -2.14 -2.19 7.19
N ALA A 299 -1.15 -2.52 8.03
CA ALA A 299 -0.33 -1.59 8.80
C ALA A 299 0.92 -1.13 8.03
N GLN A 300 1.17 -1.64 6.81
CA GLN A 300 2.23 -1.13 5.96
C GLN A 300 1.98 0.34 5.63
N GLU A 301 2.96 1.21 5.87
CA GLU A 301 2.82 2.65 5.65
C GLU A 301 3.26 3.05 4.24
N ILE A 302 3.29 4.36 3.95
CA ILE A 302 3.75 4.84 2.64
C ILE A 302 5.24 4.50 2.50
N GLN A 303 5.59 3.78 1.42
CA GLN A 303 6.96 3.31 1.20
C GLN A 303 7.77 4.32 0.38
N PRO A 304 9.08 4.48 0.68
CA PRO A 304 9.98 5.34 -0.06
C PRO A 304 10.43 4.69 -1.37
N LEU A 305 11.25 5.43 -2.12
CA LEU A 305 12.18 4.85 -3.07
C LEU A 305 13.27 4.09 -2.32
N TYR A 306 13.77 3.03 -2.94
CA TYR A 306 14.88 2.23 -2.43
C TYR A 306 16.08 2.38 -3.36
N PRO A 307 16.71 3.58 -3.41
CA PRO A 307 17.84 3.82 -4.28
C PRO A 307 19.02 2.93 -3.88
N GLU A 308 19.65 2.33 -4.88
CA GLU A 308 20.87 1.56 -4.73
C GLU A 308 21.89 2.02 -5.78
N ARG A 309 23.10 2.37 -5.33
CA ARG A 309 24.25 2.65 -6.19
C ARG A 309 25.39 1.77 -5.74
N ARG A 310 25.80 0.82 -6.58
CA ARG A 310 26.82 -0.18 -6.26
C ARG A 310 28.04 0.45 -5.60
N GLY A 311 28.31 0.04 -4.36
CA GLY A 311 29.46 0.48 -3.57
C GLY A 311 29.40 1.90 -3.00
N GLN A 312 28.33 2.66 -3.27
CA GLN A 312 28.19 4.06 -2.84
C GLN A 312 26.97 4.32 -1.95
N LEU A 313 25.84 3.66 -2.24
CA LEU A 313 24.58 3.87 -1.54
C LEU A 313 23.76 2.58 -1.53
N SER A 314 23.21 2.24 -0.37
CA SER A 314 22.27 1.15 -0.17
C SER A 314 21.15 1.61 0.76
N THR A 315 19.93 1.19 0.43
CA THR A 315 18.76 1.37 1.27
C THR A 315 18.12 0.01 1.53
N SER A 316 17.76 -0.25 2.79
CA SER A 316 17.21 -1.54 3.19
C SER A 316 16.27 -1.39 4.39
N CYS A 317 15.35 -2.36 4.55
CA CYS A 317 14.48 -2.41 5.72
C CYS A 317 15.27 -2.92 6.93
N CYS A 318 15.20 -2.22 8.05
CA CYS A 318 15.73 -2.67 9.34
C CYS A 318 14.57 -3.19 10.20
N LEU A 319 14.64 -4.46 10.60
CA LEU A 319 13.60 -5.10 11.42
C LEU A 319 13.94 -5.10 12.92
N GLN A 320 15.20 -4.79 13.26
CA GLN A 320 15.74 -4.92 14.60
C GLN A 320 15.60 -3.65 15.45
N ASP A 321 15.42 -2.48 14.81
CA ASP A 321 15.30 -1.21 15.51
C ASP A 321 14.38 -0.29 14.69
N ALA A 322 13.23 0.05 15.26
CA ALA A 322 12.22 0.87 14.61
C ALA A 322 11.59 1.85 15.60
N TRP A 323 11.07 2.96 15.10
CA TRP A 323 10.34 3.91 15.93
C TRP A 323 8.92 3.45 16.21
N CYS A 324 8.17 3.10 15.16
CA CYS A 324 6.79 2.64 15.22
C CYS A 324 6.57 1.48 14.23
N GLY A 325 5.83 0.45 14.65
CA GLY A 325 5.54 -0.72 13.83
C GLY A 325 6.67 -1.75 13.86
N GLY A 326 6.86 -2.49 12.78
CA GLY A 326 7.83 -3.60 12.73
C GLY A 326 9.17 -3.31 12.05
N SER A 327 9.37 -2.09 11.53
CA SER A 327 10.51 -1.77 10.66
C SER A 327 10.81 -0.29 10.55
N SER A 328 12.07 0.04 10.27
CA SER A 328 12.56 1.36 9.87
C SER A 328 13.33 1.27 8.54
N LEU A 329 13.67 2.42 7.94
CA LEU A 329 14.53 2.45 6.75
C LEU A 329 15.99 2.65 7.14
N ARG A 330 16.86 1.70 6.83
CA ARG A 330 18.32 1.88 6.91
C ARG A 330 18.85 2.50 5.62
N VAL A 331 19.64 3.56 5.75
CA VAL A 331 20.36 4.23 4.66
C VAL A 331 21.86 4.15 4.96
N GLN A 332 22.61 3.56 4.05
CA GLN A 332 24.05 3.36 4.14
C GLN A 332 24.72 3.89 2.90
N GLY A 333 25.82 4.63 3.05
CA GLY A 333 26.56 5.09 1.89
C GLY A 333 27.88 5.74 2.23
N THR A 334 28.52 6.31 1.22
CA THR A 334 29.77 7.06 1.35
C THR A 334 29.60 8.49 0.83
N ILE A 335 30.25 9.43 1.50
CA ILE A 335 30.46 10.78 0.94
C ILE A 335 31.80 10.74 0.22
N PRO A 336 31.88 11.01 -1.10
CA PRO A 336 33.12 10.96 -1.86
C PRO A 336 34.19 11.95 -1.36
N PRO A 337 35.48 11.73 -1.67
CA PRO A 337 36.55 12.70 -1.42
C PRO A 337 36.25 14.06 -2.07
N GLY A 338 36.41 15.14 -1.31
CA GLY A 338 36.18 16.51 -1.79
C GLY A 338 34.72 16.96 -1.81
N GLU A 339 33.77 16.04 -1.59
CA GLU A 339 32.37 16.37 -1.39
C GLU A 339 32.05 16.57 0.10
N GLU A 340 31.20 17.54 0.41
CA GLU A 340 30.76 17.79 1.79
C GLU A 340 29.53 16.97 2.18
N ARG A 341 28.73 16.58 1.19
CA ARG A 341 27.40 16.03 1.40
C ARG A 341 26.94 15.12 0.26
N VAL A 342 25.98 14.26 0.55
CA VAL A 342 25.25 13.46 -0.44
C VAL A 342 23.74 13.64 -0.24
N ALA A 343 23.00 13.71 -1.33
CA ALA A 343 21.54 13.76 -1.33
C ALA A 343 20.97 12.42 -1.82
N ILE A 344 20.06 11.84 -1.05
CA ILE A 344 19.39 10.58 -1.35
C ILE A 344 17.90 10.86 -1.57
N ARG A 345 17.42 10.69 -2.80
CA ARG A 345 16.01 10.89 -3.15
C ARG A 345 15.15 9.79 -2.50
N LEU A 346 14.21 10.17 -1.63
CA LEU A 346 13.33 9.24 -0.93
C LEU A 346 11.91 9.23 -1.49
N PHE A 347 11.38 10.38 -1.90
CA PHE A 347 10.02 10.50 -2.42
C PHE A 347 9.98 11.41 -3.63
N SER A 348 9.09 11.07 -4.57
CA SER A 348 8.70 11.91 -5.70
C SER A 348 7.30 12.48 -5.45
N PHE A 349 7.03 13.69 -5.92
CA PHE A 349 5.77 14.42 -5.81
C PHE A 349 5.32 14.89 -7.19
N GLN A 350 4.00 14.92 -7.36
CA GLN A 350 3.34 15.51 -8.53
C GLN A 350 2.12 16.30 -8.05
N MET A 351 2.39 17.43 -7.38
CA MET A 351 1.35 18.29 -6.83
C MET A 351 1.81 19.73 -6.69
N HIS A 352 0.87 20.66 -6.69
CA HIS A 352 1.16 22.05 -6.32
C HIS A 352 1.62 22.13 -4.87
N ALA A 353 2.66 22.92 -4.63
CA ALA A 353 3.15 23.15 -3.29
C ALA A 353 2.16 24.03 -2.50
N PRO A 354 1.71 23.59 -1.31
CA PRO A 354 1.06 24.49 -0.37
C PRO A 354 1.98 25.68 -0.04
N PRO A 355 1.41 26.84 0.35
CA PRO A 355 2.20 28.03 0.63
C PRO A 355 3.16 27.84 1.80
N LYS A 356 2.84 26.90 2.70
CA LYS A 356 3.62 26.63 3.91
C LYS A 356 3.55 25.16 4.28
N LEU A 357 4.73 24.56 4.42
CA LEU A 357 4.93 23.17 4.79
C LEU A 357 5.60 23.06 6.15
N PHE A 358 5.19 22.04 6.91
CA PHE A 358 5.94 21.54 8.05
C PHE A 358 6.48 20.16 7.74
N LEU A 359 7.75 19.94 8.05
CA LEU A 359 8.39 18.65 7.88
C LEU A 359 8.94 18.15 9.21
N ASN A 360 8.83 16.84 9.43
CA ASN A 360 9.48 16.16 10.55
C ASN A 360 10.35 15.04 10.01
N LEU A 361 11.56 14.92 10.56
CA LEU A 361 12.45 13.78 10.34
C LEU A 361 12.86 13.22 11.70
N LEU A 362 12.67 11.92 11.89
CA LEU A 362 13.22 11.17 13.00
C LEU A 362 14.22 10.15 12.47
N TYR A 363 15.45 10.21 12.98
CA TYR A 363 16.54 9.34 12.53
C TYR A 363 17.46 8.93 13.68
N LYS A 364 18.23 7.87 13.49
CA LYS A 364 19.25 7.39 14.43
C LYS A 364 20.52 7.07 13.66
N MET A 365 21.65 7.68 14.04
CA MET A 365 22.94 7.36 13.45
C MET A 365 23.43 6.01 13.96
N GLU A 366 24.01 5.19 13.08
CA GLU A 366 24.63 3.92 13.42
C GLU A 366 26.16 4.02 13.25
N GLY A 367 26.90 3.39 14.15
CA GLY A 367 28.37 3.32 14.11
C GLY A 367 29.10 4.36 15.00
N PRO A 368 30.41 4.19 15.18
CA PRO A 368 31.20 4.97 16.16
C PRO A 368 31.42 6.44 15.77
N HIS A 369 31.19 6.79 14.51
CA HIS A 369 31.40 8.13 13.93
C HIS A 369 30.08 8.86 13.64
N GLY A 370 28.98 8.49 14.31
CA GLY A 370 27.66 9.07 14.06
C GLY A 370 27.63 10.60 14.24
N ASP A 371 28.39 11.12 15.19
CA ASP A 371 28.47 12.56 15.51
C ASP A 371 29.22 13.37 14.43
N ASP A 372 29.97 12.72 13.54
CA ASP A 372 30.71 13.39 12.46
C ASP A 372 29.77 13.83 11.31
N PHE A 373 28.50 13.40 11.35
CA PHE A 373 27.52 13.65 10.31
C PHE A 373 26.33 14.48 10.79
N THR A 374 25.70 15.15 9.84
CA THR A 374 24.45 15.90 10.00
C THR A 374 23.46 15.39 8.97
N VAL A 375 22.28 14.97 9.44
CA VAL A 375 21.19 14.49 8.58
C VAL A 375 20.10 15.56 8.48
N ALA A 376 19.73 15.94 7.26
CA ALA A 376 18.71 16.95 7.00
C ALA A 376 17.80 16.56 5.84
N LEU A 377 16.81 17.40 5.54
CA LEU A 377 15.93 17.25 4.39
C LEU A 377 16.27 18.29 3.33
N GLU A 378 16.08 17.93 2.07
CA GLU A 378 16.14 18.82 0.91
C GLU A 378 14.85 18.64 0.08
N LEU A 379 14.24 19.75 -0.33
CA LEU A 379 13.07 19.75 -1.20
C LEU A 379 13.46 20.31 -2.58
N THR A 380 13.05 19.62 -3.64
CA THR A 380 13.13 20.14 -5.00
C THR A 380 11.75 20.51 -5.53
N THR A 381 11.69 21.55 -6.35
CA THR A 381 10.44 22.10 -6.90
C THR A 381 10.57 22.40 -8.38
N TRP A 382 9.44 22.32 -9.09
CA TRP A 382 9.29 22.82 -10.45
C TRP A 382 8.82 24.28 -10.44
N HIS A 383 9.39 25.12 -11.31
CA HIS A 383 8.88 26.49 -11.50
C HIS A 383 7.52 26.49 -12.21
N SER A 384 6.61 27.37 -11.79
CA SER A 384 5.19 27.42 -12.22
C SER A 384 4.92 27.79 -13.67
N SER A 385 5.92 28.19 -14.46
CA SER A 385 5.66 28.70 -15.82
C SER A 385 5.17 27.65 -16.83
N ARG A 386 5.05 26.37 -16.47
CA ARG A 386 4.59 25.30 -17.40
C ARG A 386 3.80 24.17 -16.71
N CYS A 387 2.61 24.49 -16.20
CA CYS A 387 1.59 23.47 -15.90
C CYS A 387 0.34 23.67 -16.76
N HIS A 388 0.45 23.36 -18.05
CA HIS A 388 -0.68 23.05 -18.92
C HIS A 388 -0.31 21.80 -19.73
N ASP A 389 -0.81 20.63 -19.35
CA ASP A 389 -1.84 19.90 -20.12
C ASP A 389 -2.12 18.54 -19.45
N SER A 390 -3.38 18.15 -19.44
CA SER A 390 -3.88 16.90 -18.89
C SER A 390 -3.75 15.78 -19.92
N THR A 391 -2.53 15.31 -20.17
CA THR A 391 -2.29 14.04 -20.89
C THR A 391 -0.82 13.65 -20.71
N VAL A 392 -0.58 12.43 -20.21
CA VAL A 392 0.71 11.71 -20.14
C VAL A 392 1.95 12.62 -20.22
N THR A 393 2.33 13.22 -19.10
CA THR A 393 3.51 14.10 -19.06
C THR A 393 4.78 13.27 -19.18
N VAL A 394 5.46 13.43 -20.32
CA VAL A 394 6.87 13.09 -20.52
C VAL A 394 7.70 13.71 -19.38
N LEU A 395 8.59 12.92 -18.77
CA LEU A 395 9.55 13.38 -17.78
C LEU A 395 10.29 14.62 -18.32
N PRO A 396 10.32 15.76 -17.59
CA PRO A 396 11.15 16.89 -18.00
C PRO A 396 12.63 16.47 -18.03
N SER A 397 13.36 16.87 -19.06
CA SER A 397 14.81 16.67 -19.20
C SER A 397 15.58 17.26 -18.01
N GLU A 398 16.76 16.72 -17.71
CA GLU A 398 17.64 17.13 -16.59
C GLU A 398 18.11 18.61 -16.63
N ASP A 399 17.81 19.34 -17.71
CA ASP A 399 18.28 20.71 -17.99
C ASP A 399 17.31 21.85 -17.60
N GLU A 400 16.16 21.58 -16.97
CA GLU A 400 15.19 22.64 -16.59
C GLU A 400 15.51 23.26 -15.20
N PRO A 401 15.25 24.57 -14.95
CA PRO A 401 15.58 25.19 -13.67
C PRO A 401 14.73 24.60 -12.55
N HIS A 402 15.37 23.94 -11.58
CA HIS A 402 14.72 23.41 -10.38
C HIS A 402 15.02 24.31 -9.19
N GLY A 403 13.99 24.68 -8.44
CA GLY A 403 14.18 25.34 -7.15
C GLY A 403 14.58 24.29 -6.11
N ARG A 404 15.81 24.39 -5.58
CA ARG A 404 16.30 23.56 -4.48
C ARG A 404 16.17 24.32 -3.18
N HIS A 405 15.49 23.73 -2.20
CA HIS A 405 15.18 24.37 -0.93
C HIS A 405 15.73 23.52 0.21
N HIS A 406 16.36 24.20 1.17
CA HIS A 406 16.78 23.62 2.43
C HIS A 406 15.83 24.13 3.50
N PRO A 407 14.85 23.30 3.95
CA PRO A 407 13.87 23.71 4.93
C PRO A 407 14.52 24.29 6.18
N ARG A 408 13.94 25.36 6.72
CA ARG A 408 14.47 26.05 7.90
C ARG A 408 14.23 25.18 9.13
N LEU A 409 15.30 24.81 9.81
CA LEU A 409 15.21 24.07 11.08
C LEU A 409 14.50 24.91 12.14
N LEU A 410 13.51 24.31 12.80
CA LEU A 410 12.81 24.90 13.92
C LEU A 410 13.40 24.36 15.23
N PRO A 411 13.86 25.24 16.15
CA PRO A 411 14.38 24.81 17.46
C PRO A 411 13.33 24.15 18.35
N ALA A 412 12.05 24.50 18.14
CA ALA A 412 10.91 23.94 18.83
C ALA A 412 9.71 23.85 17.86
N PRO A 413 8.82 22.86 18.03
CA PRO A 413 7.64 22.74 17.20
C PRO A 413 6.67 23.92 17.43
N PRO A 414 5.98 24.42 16.38
CA PRO A 414 4.96 25.45 16.52
C PRO A 414 3.86 25.04 17.51
N PRO A 415 3.19 25.96 18.23
CA PRO A 415 2.17 25.60 19.23
C PRO A 415 1.01 24.74 18.70
N ALA A 416 0.62 24.91 17.44
CA ALA A 416 -0.41 24.06 16.80
C ALA A 416 0.07 22.62 16.55
N LEU A 417 1.39 22.44 16.42
CA LEU A 417 2.08 21.17 16.24
C LEU A 417 2.70 20.64 17.53
N SER A 418 2.74 21.41 18.62
CA SER A 418 3.49 21.07 19.83
C SER A 418 2.97 19.82 20.52
N ARG A 419 1.68 19.47 20.35
CA ARG A 419 1.13 18.18 20.80
C ARG A 419 1.55 17.02 19.89
N LEU A 420 1.62 17.24 18.58
CA LEU A 420 2.04 16.23 17.59
C LEU A 420 3.55 15.94 17.68
N LEU A 421 4.31 17.01 17.86
CA LEU A 421 5.75 17.04 17.93
C LEU A 421 6.23 17.07 19.40
N ALA A 422 5.35 16.82 20.38
CA ALA A 422 5.75 16.57 21.77
C ALA A 422 6.68 15.36 21.85
N ALA A 423 6.51 14.39 20.95
CA ALA A 423 7.41 13.26 20.74
C ALA A 423 8.77 13.67 20.13
N CYS A 424 8.86 14.80 19.43
CA CYS A 424 10.10 15.32 18.86
C CYS A 424 11.03 15.94 19.91
N SER A 425 10.50 16.30 21.09
CA SER A 425 11.24 17.03 22.13
C SER A 425 12.28 16.19 22.88
N HIS A 426 12.20 14.86 22.81
CA HIS A 426 13.06 13.98 23.58
C HIS A 426 13.51 12.83 22.72
N GLY A 427 14.77 12.88 22.29
CA GLY A 427 15.45 11.78 21.62
C GLY A 427 15.55 10.54 22.51
N ALA A 428 14.44 9.82 22.63
CA ALA A 428 14.35 8.59 23.39
C ALA A 428 15.07 7.46 22.62
N GLN A 429 15.75 6.58 23.35
CA GLN A 429 16.38 5.37 22.78
C GLN A 429 17.40 5.64 21.64
N GLY A 430 18.02 6.83 21.62
CA GLY A 430 19.03 7.22 20.63
C GLY A 430 18.47 7.79 19.32
N TRP A 431 17.16 7.95 19.20
CA TRP A 431 16.53 8.63 18.07
C TRP A 431 16.70 10.14 18.18
N THR A 432 16.90 10.82 17.06
CA THR A 432 17.03 12.28 16.94
C THR A 432 15.91 12.80 16.06
N SER A 433 15.18 13.81 16.54
CA SER A 433 14.12 14.46 15.78
C SER A 433 14.54 15.84 15.29
N ARG A 434 14.15 16.19 14.07
CA ARG A 434 14.34 17.51 13.47
C ARG A 434 13.04 17.97 12.82
N CYS A 435 12.60 19.16 13.22
CA CYS A 435 11.42 19.80 12.69
C CYS A 435 11.82 20.94 11.76
N TYR A 436 11.13 21.08 10.64
CA TYR A 436 11.42 22.09 9.65
C TYR A 436 10.17 22.83 9.21
N GLU A 437 10.40 24.03 8.69
CA GLU A 437 9.40 24.84 8.02
C GLU A 437 9.93 25.28 6.66
N GLN A 438 9.06 25.23 5.66
CA GLN A 438 9.36 25.72 4.32
C GLN A 438 8.19 26.53 3.79
N GLU A 439 8.44 27.78 3.43
CA GLU A 439 7.49 28.60 2.67
C GLU A 439 7.77 28.44 1.17
N LEU A 440 6.71 28.26 0.39
CA LEU A 440 6.77 28.07 -1.05
C LEU A 440 5.74 29.00 -1.71
N ARG A 441 6.04 29.49 -2.92
CA ARG A 441 5.14 30.38 -3.67
C ARG A 441 5.16 30.03 -5.14
N GLY A 442 3.99 29.68 -5.69
CA GLY A 442 3.82 29.43 -7.11
C GLY A 442 4.80 28.40 -7.66
N CYS A 443 4.88 27.22 -7.05
CA CYS A 443 5.69 26.09 -7.52
C CYS A 443 4.98 24.77 -7.26
N SER A 444 5.49 23.69 -7.84
CA SER A 444 5.03 22.32 -7.59
C SER A 444 6.13 21.53 -6.90
N LEU A 445 5.76 20.69 -5.93
CA LEU A 445 6.70 19.78 -5.27
C LEU A 445 7.16 18.73 -6.28
N ARG A 446 8.46 18.42 -6.25
CA ARG A 446 9.08 17.41 -7.10
C ARG A 446 9.67 16.27 -6.29
N ASP A 447 10.66 16.52 -5.46
CA ASP A 447 11.32 15.47 -4.68
C ASP A 447 11.53 15.89 -3.23
N LEU A 448 11.56 14.89 -2.35
CA LEU A 448 12.07 14.99 -0.99
C LEU A 448 13.26 14.05 -0.87
N SER A 449 14.39 14.63 -0.48
CA SER A 449 15.66 13.94 -0.34
C SER A 449 16.18 14.02 1.08
N LEU A 450 16.86 12.97 1.52
CA LEU A 450 17.69 12.97 2.71
C LEU A 450 19.05 13.55 2.35
N LEU A 451 19.50 14.56 3.08
CA LEU A 451 20.82 15.15 2.94
C LEU A 451 21.71 14.69 4.09
N VAL A 452 22.80 13.99 3.79
CA VAL A 452 23.81 13.61 4.78
C VAL A 452 25.06 14.44 4.51
N SER A 453 25.46 15.26 5.47
CA SER A 453 26.60 16.18 5.38
C SER A 453 27.63 15.89 6.45
N ARG A 454 28.90 16.12 6.16
CA ARG A 454 29.98 16.07 7.17
C ARG A 454 29.95 17.33 8.01
N GLN A 455 30.25 17.21 9.30
CA GLN A 455 30.46 18.38 10.16
C GLN A 455 31.81 19.04 9.90
N GLN A 456 32.81 18.26 9.49
CA GLN A 456 34.14 18.75 9.16
C GLN A 456 34.53 18.29 7.75
N ALA A 457 35.14 19.19 6.99
CA ALA A 457 35.71 18.84 5.70
C ALA A 457 36.79 17.77 5.88
N SER A 458 36.73 16.71 5.08
CA SER A 458 37.77 15.69 5.07
C SER A 458 38.11 15.30 3.62
N PRO A 459 39.41 15.15 3.30
CA PRO A 459 39.86 14.77 1.98
C PRO A 459 39.70 13.26 1.70
N GLN A 460 39.25 12.48 2.69
CA GLN A 460 39.07 11.04 2.57
C GLN A 460 37.60 10.69 2.35
N GLU A 461 37.32 9.57 1.71
CA GLU A 461 35.98 8.99 1.67
C GLU A 461 35.52 8.67 3.10
N THR A 462 34.24 8.90 3.40
CA THR A 462 33.70 8.61 4.74
C THR A 462 32.34 7.97 4.63
N SER A 463 32.21 6.81 5.26
CA SER A 463 30.98 6.02 5.27
C SER A 463 30.05 6.47 6.38
N PHE A 464 28.74 6.45 6.12
CA PHE A 464 27.70 6.70 7.09
C PHE A 464 26.65 5.58 7.06
N SER A 465 25.99 5.38 8.19
CA SER A 465 24.82 4.52 8.34
C SER A 465 23.82 5.23 9.24
N CYS A 466 22.56 5.29 8.83
CA CYS A 466 21.50 5.80 9.68
C CYS A 466 20.19 5.05 9.46
N LEU A 467 19.37 4.99 10.50
CA LEU A 467 18.00 4.53 10.46
C LEU A 467 17.08 5.75 10.39
N LEU A 468 16.08 5.72 9.51
CA LEU A 468 14.99 6.68 9.48
C LEU A 468 13.76 6.01 10.10
N GLY A 469 13.26 6.58 11.18
CA GLY A 469 12.16 6.02 11.96
C GLY A 469 10.83 6.74 11.74
N GLU A 470 10.88 7.99 11.27
CA GLU A 470 9.67 8.75 10.91
C GLU A 470 10.01 9.86 9.90
N LEU A 471 9.12 10.09 8.94
CA LEU A 471 9.16 11.23 8.05
C LEU A 471 7.74 11.76 7.83
N ARG A 472 7.57 13.06 7.99
CA ARG A 472 6.28 13.74 7.73
C ARG A 472 6.45 14.97 6.85
N VAL A 473 5.49 15.18 5.96
CA VAL A 473 5.29 16.42 5.19
C VAL A 473 3.83 16.81 5.33
N LEU A 474 3.59 17.97 5.95
CA LEU A 474 2.26 18.45 6.32
C LEU A 474 2.00 19.80 5.67
N ASP A 475 0.80 19.98 5.12
CA ASP A 475 0.27 21.29 4.76
C ASP A 475 -0.23 22.01 6.02
N ALA A 476 0.35 23.17 6.33
CA ALA A 476 -0.03 23.99 7.47
C ALA A 476 -1.52 24.39 7.45
N GLY A 477 -2.12 24.56 6.27
CA GLY A 477 -3.54 24.91 6.11
C GLY A 477 -4.49 23.77 6.47
N SER A 478 -4.17 22.54 6.05
CA SER A 478 -4.99 21.35 6.29
C SER A 478 -5.07 20.93 7.77
N MET A 479 -4.16 21.42 8.61
CA MET A 479 -4.06 21.07 10.04
C MET A 479 -5.21 21.59 10.90
N ALA A 480 -5.99 22.57 10.41
CA ALA A 480 -7.09 23.18 11.16
C ALA A 480 -8.44 22.47 10.96
N ALA A 481 -8.52 21.46 10.09
CA ALA A 481 -9.78 20.79 9.79
C ALA A 481 -10.23 19.88 10.94
N SER A 482 -11.49 20.02 11.36
CA SER A 482 -12.08 19.10 12.33
C SER A 482 -12.14 17.68 11.77
N PRO A 483 -11.70 16.66 12.52
CA PRO A 483 -11.79 15.28 12.09
C PRO A 483 -13.25 14.82 12.02
N PRO A 484 -13.60 13.90 11.11
CA PRO A 484 -14.93 13.29 11.09
C PRO A 484 -15.20 12.50 12.38
N GLN A 485 -16.47 12.39 12.74
CA GLN A 485 -16.92 11.52 13.83
C GLN A 485 -17.00 10.06 13.36
N VAL A 486 -16.64 9.12 14.23
CA VAL A 486 -16.95 7.70 14.03
C VAL A 486 -18.44 7.46 14.27
N GLN A 487 -19.14 6.92 13.28
CA GLN A 487 -20.59 6.73 13.31
C GLN A 487 -20.96 5.24 13.33
N ASN A 488 -22.18 4.94 13.78
CA ASN A 488 -22.79 3.60 13.68
C ASN A 488 -21.92 2.48 14.28
N LEU A 489 -21.25 2.74 15.41
CA LEU A 489 -20.49 1.70 16.12
C LEU A 489 -21.46 0.66 16.69
N THR A 490 -21.34 -0.58 16.22
CA THR A 490 -22.19 -1.71 16.60
C THR A 490 -21.36 -2.94 16.95
N ALA A 491 -21.90 -3.82 17.78
CA ALA A 491 -21.33 -5.14 18.08
C ALA A 491 -22.22 -6.26 17.53
N SER A 492 -21.58 -7.34 17.10
CA SER A 492 -22.24 -8.55 16.59
C SER A 492 -21.39 -9.78 16.92
N GLN A 493 -21.96 -10.98 16.74
CA GLN A 493 -21.27 -12.26 16.98
C GLN A 493 -20.64 -12.33 18.39
N LEU A 494 -21.41 -11.89 19.40
CA LEU A 494 -21.00 -11.94 20.79
C LEU A 494 -20.93 -13.40 21.24
N TRP A 495 -19.84 -13.75 21.91
CA TRP A 495 -19.64 -15.07 22.50
C TRP A 495 -19.00 -14.93 23.87
N TRP A 496 -19.64 -15.52 24.87
CA TRP A 496 -19.25 -15.49 26.27
C TRP A 496 -18.73 -16.85 26.69
N GLN A 497 -17.64 -16.86 27.45
CA GLN A 497 -17.04 -18.04 28.07
C GLN A 497 -16.55 -17.71 29.48
N ASP A 498 -16.20 -18.74 30.24
CA ASP A 498 -15.48 -18.56 31.48
C ASP A 498 -14.11 -17.89 31.24
N GLY A 499 -13.78 -16.94 32.09
CA GLY A 499 -12.50 -16.23 32.05
C GLY A 499 -11.36 -17.04 32.67
N PRO A 500 -10.15 -16.46 32.70
CA PRO A 500 -8.97 -17.11 33.30
C PRO A 500 -9.09 -17.28 34.83
N SER A 501 -10.03 -16.59 35.48
CA SER A 501 -10.40 -16.80 36.88
C SER A 501 -11.91 -16.96 37.05
N VAL A 502 -12.33 -17.55 38.17
CA VAL A 502 -13.75 -17.80 38.49
C VAL A 502 -14.58 -16.50 38.54
N GLU A 503 -13.93 -15.39 38.88
CA GLU A 503 -14.54 -14.06 38.97
C GLU A 503 -14.59 -13.33 37.63
N GLN A 504 -14.13 -13.94 36.54
CA GLN A 504 -14.04 -13.32 35.21
C GLN A 504 -14.82 -14.10 34.17
N LEU A 505 -15.29 -13.35 33.17
CA LEU A 505 -15.84 -13.83 31.91
C LEU A 505 -14.90 -13.41 30.77
N SER A 506 -14.90 -14.20 29.72
CA SER A 506 -14.18 -13.95 28.47
C SER A 506 -15.18 -13.62 27.38
N LEU A 507 -15.15 -12.39 26.88
CA LEU A 507 -16.05 -11.90 25.83
C LEU A 507 -15.32 -11.80 24.49
N SER A 508 -15.88 -12.42 23.46
CA SER A 508 -15.48 -12.21 22.07
C SER A 508 -16.60 -11.55 21.29
N LEU A 509 -16.29 -10.53 20.49
CA LEU A 509 -17.28 -9.81 19.70
C LEU A 509 -16.66 -9.18 18.45
N THR A 510 -17.49 -8.90 17.45
CA THR A 510 -17.09 -8.18 16.24
C THR A 510 -17.70 -6.78 16.25
N LEU A 511 -16.84 -5.77 16.32
CA LEU A 511 -17.18 -4.36 16.20
C LEU A 511 -17.20 -3.93 14.73
N ARG A 512 -18.17 -3.09 14.36
CA ARG A 512 -18.24 -2.43 13.03
C ARG A 512 -18.69 -0.99 13.20
N TRP A 513 -18.16 -0.12 12.36
CA TRP A 513 -18.52 1.31 12.35
C TRP A 513 -18.48 1.87 10.93
N THR A 514 -18.81 3.15 10.79
CA THR A 514 -18.70 3.91 9.55
C THR A 514 -17.74 5.07 9.76
N PHE A 515 -16.82 5.25 8.81
CA PHE A 515 -15.90 6.38 8.78
C PHE A 515 -15.57 6.73 7.32
N PRO A 516 -15.36 8.01 6.99
CA PRO A 516 -14.98 8.40 5.63
C PRO A 516 -13.67 7.72 5.18
N PRO A 517 -13.62 7.13 3.98
CA PRO A 517 -12.40 6.49 3.48
C PRO A 517 -11.24 7.50 3.37
N ARG A 518 -10.00 7.01 3.53
CA ARG A 518 -8.75 7.79 3.47
C ARG A 518 -8.61 8.95 4.48
N ARG A 519 -9.54 9.08 5.44
CA ARG A 519 -9.49 10.11 6.51
C ARG A 519 -8.90 9.62 7.82
N ALA A 520 -8.63 8.32 7.95
CA ALA A 520 -7.92 7.71 9.07
C ALA A 520 -6.84 6.77 8.54
N ALA A 521 -5.68 6.76 9.18
CA ALA A 521 -4.60 5.81 8.92
C ALA A 521 -4.93 4.42 9.52
N CYS A 522 -5.50 4.42 10.72
CA CYS A 522 -6.03 3.27 11.45
C CYS A 522 -7.01 3.73 12.54
N PHE A 523 -7.50 2.81 13.35
CA PHE A 523 -8.35 3.08 14.51
C PHE A 523 -7.81 2.38 15.75
N ARG A 524 -7.72 3.08 16.88
CA ARG A 524 -7.46 2.46 18.18
C ARG A 524 -8.78 1.99 18.77
N VAL A 525 -8.89 0.69 19.02
CA VAL A 525 -10.02 0.11 19.74
C VAL A 525 -9.64 0.08 21.22
N LEU A 526 -10.42 0.76 22.05
CA LEU A 526 -10.14 0.93 23.46
C LEU A 526 -11.27 0.36 24.32
N SER A 527 -10.94 -0.08 25.53
CA SER A 527 -11.89 -0.45 26.57
C SER A 527 -11.76 0.52 27.73
N GLN A 528 -12.86 1.17 28.13
CA GLN A 528 -12.88 2.06 29.30
C GLN A 528 -13.08 1.29 30.62
N GLY A 529 -12.70 0.00 30.62
CA GLY A 529 -12.91 -0.92 31.72
C GLY A 529 -14.38 -1.28 31.93
N THR A 530 -14.63 -2.17 32.88
CA THR A 530 -15.99 -2.59 33.23
C THR A 530 -16.41 -1.99 34.56
N ARG A 531 -17.66 -1.53 34.65
CA ARG A 531 -18.26 -1.04 35.89
C ARG A 531 -19.38 -1.97 36.33
N CYS A 532 -19.15 -2.70 37.43
CA CYS A 532 -20.21 -3.43 38.16
C CYS A 532 -20.71 -2.62 39.38
N HIS A 533 -19.94 -1.61 39.82
CA HIS A 533 -20.26 -0.69 40.90
C HIS A 533 -19.92 0.76 40.50
N ARG A 534 -20.46 1.75 41.23
CA ARG A 534 -20.16 3.19 41.07
C ARG A 534 -18.72 3.51 41.50
N ALA A 535 -17.73 3.15 40.70
CA ALA A 535 -16.34 3.60 40.82
C ALA A 535 -15.98 4.52 39.64
N GLN A 536 -14.95 5.35 39.83
CA GLN A 536 -14.44 6.26 38.79
C GLN A 536 -13.99 5.50 37.55
N PRO A 537 -14.06 6.10 36.35
CA PRO A 537 -13.62 5.45 35.12
C PRO A 537 -12.12 5.14 35.20
N PRO A 538 -11.67 3.91 34.93
CA PRO A 538 -10.27 3.67 34.63
C PRO A 538 -9.88 4.39 33.33
N GLN A 539 -8.59 4.67 33.16
CA GLN A 539 -8.08 5.16 31.88
C GLN A 539 -8.37 4.13 30.77
N PRO A 540 -8.79 4.56 29.57
CA PRO A 540 -9.02 3.66 28.45
C PRO A 540 -7.77 2.82 28.14
N GLN A 541 -7.94 1.51 28.05
CA GLN A 541 -6.89 0.57 27.69
C GLN A 541 -7.01 0.16 26.23
N LEU A 542 -5.88 0.07 25.53
CA LEU A 542 -5.84 -0.40 24.15
C LEU A 542 -6.19 -1.89 24.08
N VAL A 543 -7.23 -2.19 23.31
CA VAL A 543 -7.62 -3.57 22.94
C VAL A 543 -6.90 -3.99 21.67
N GLY A 544 -6.66 -3.05 20.75
CA GLY A 544 -5.80 -3.24 19.59
C GLY A 544 -6.07 -2.22 18.48
N LEU A 545 -5.44 -2.46 17.33
CA LEU A 545 -5.50 -1.56 16.17
C LEU A 545 -6.33 -2.19 15.05
N ALA A 546 -7.24 -1.40 14.46
CA ALA A 546 -8.00 -1.77 13.29
C ALA A 546 -7.56 -0.93 12.08
N HIS A 547 -7.29 -1.58 10.95
CA HIS A 547 -6.95 -0.90 9.69
C HIS A 547 -8.12 -0.92 8.69
N GLY A 548 -9.33 -1.10 9.21
CA GLY A 548 -10.59 -1.01 8.49
C GLY A 548 -11.70 -0.71 9.50
N CYS A 549 -12.93 -0.51 9.02
CA CYS A 549 -14.07 -0.19 9.88
C CYS A 549 -14.68 -1.44 10.56
N GLN A 550 -13.83 -2.40 10.93
CA GLN A 550 -14.19 -3.65 11.59
C GLN A 550 -13.06 -4.12 12.50
N TYR A 551 -13.40 -4.67 13.66
CA TYR A 551 -12.44 -5.29 14.57
C TYR A 551 -13.06 -6.45 15.34
N ARG A 552 -12.39 -7.61 15.35
CA ARG A 552 -12.76 -8.76 16.18
C ARG A 552 -11.94 -8.70 17.48
N ALA A 553 -12.62 -8.38 18.58
CA ALA A 553 -12.06 -8.58 19.91
C ALA A 553 -12.27 -10.05 20.31
N VAL A 554 -11.20 -10.72 20.73
CA VAL A 554 -11.23 -12.11 21.16
C VAL A 554 -10.74 -12.18 22.60
N GLY A 555 -11.52 -12.82 23.46
CA GLY A 555 -11.12 -13.09 24.83
C GLY A 555 -10.95 -11.86 25.72
N LEU A 556 -11.74 -10.82 25.51
CA LEU A 556 -11.74 -9.63 26.37
C LEU A 556 -12.17 -10.04 27.78
N SER A 557 -11.25 -9.97 28.75
CA SER A 557 -11.56 -10.31 30.14
C SER A 557 -12.39 -9.21 30.79
N VAL A 558 -13.54 -9.60 31.34
CA VAL A 558 -14.46 -8.72 32.06
C VAL A 558 -14.94 -9.40 33.34
N PRO A 559 -15.26 -8.64 34.41
CA PRO A 559 -15.72 -9.23 35.66
C PRO A 559 -17.07 -9.96 35.49
N ARG A 560 -17.25 -11.03 36.25
CA ARG A 560 -18.52 -11.72 36.39
C ARG A 560 -19.48 -10.86 37.24
N PRO A 561 -20.71 -10.59 36.78
CA PRO A 561 -21.69 -9.84 37.57
C PRO A 561 -22.08 -10.63 38.81
N ALA A 562 -22.24 -9.96 39.96
CA ALA A 562 -22.85 -10.61 41.12
C ALA A 562 -24.33 -10.92 40.83
N PRO A 563 -24.93 -11.94 41.48
CA PRO A 563 -26.35 -12.25 41.31
C PRO A 563 -27.24 -11.03 41.51
N GLY A 564 -28.12 -10.76 40.54
CA GLY A 564 -29.02 -9.61 40.56
C GLY A 564 -28.38 -8.25 40.23
N GLN A 565 -27.11 -8.22 39.82
CA GLN A 565 -26.42 -7.02 39.36
C GLN A 565 -26.13 -7.06 37.86
N SER A 566 -26.01 -5.87 37.27
CA SER A 566 -25.56 -5.69 35.89
C SER A 566 -24.25 -4.94 35.87
N CYS A 567 -23.37 -5.33 34.97
CA CYS A 567 -22.12 -4.65 34.67
C CYS A 567 -22.23 -3.91 33.33
N GLN A 568 -21.45 -2.86 33.20
CA GLN A 568 -21.35 -2.04 31.99
C GLN A 568 -19.92 -2.08 31.44
N LEU A 569 -19.77 -2.48 30.18
CA LEU A 569 -18.51 -2.42 29.44
C LEU A 569 -18.65 -1.33 28.36
N GLU A 570 -17.78 -0.33 28.40
CA GLU A 570 -17.71 0.72 27.39
C GLU A 570 -16.53 0.48 26.46
N LEU A 571 -16.82 0.31 25.17
CA LEU A 571 -15.85 0.15 24.10
C LEU A 571 -15.81 1.43 23.27
N LEU A 572 -14.61 1.91 22.98
CA LEU A 572 -14.37 3.14 22.26
C LEU A 572 -13.59 2.84 20.97
N VAL A 573 -13.83 3.64 19.94
CA VAL A 573 -13.06 3.62 18.69
C VAL A 573 -12.55 5.02 18.40
N GLU A 574 -11.25 5.22 18.57
CA GLU A 574 -10.54 6.45 18.25
C GLU A 574 -9.99 6.37 16.81
N PRO A 575 -10.37 7.27 15.89
CA PRO A 575 -9.72 7.36 14.59
C PRO A 575 -8.33 8.01 14.73
N VAL A 576 -7.31 7.38 14.15
CA VAL A 576 -5.97 7.97 14.03
C VAL A 576 -5.88 8.66 12.66
N LEU A 577 -5.70 9.98 12.65
CA LEU A 577 -5.63 10.74 11.40
C LEU A 577 -4.32 10.45 10.65
N PRO A 578 -4.26 10.62 9.31
CA PRO A 578 -3.01 10.51 8.55
C PRO A 578 -1.93 11.51 8.98
N SER A 579 -2.33 12.65 9.56
CA SER A 579 -1.42 13.60 10.19
C SER A 579 -1.00 13.20 11.60
N GLU A 580 -1.61 12.14 12.16
CA GLU A 580 -1.51 11.66 13.54
C GLU A 580 -1.90 12.68 14.62
N LEU A 581 -2.57 13.77 14.23
CA LEU A 581 -3.08 14.75 15.18
C LEU A 581 -4.10 14.09 16.13
N PRO A 582 -4.02 14.38 17.45
CA PRO A 582 -4.99 13.88 18.41
C PRO A 582 -6.42 14.27 18.01
N VAL A 583 -7.33 13.33 18.13
CA VAL A 583 -8.75 13.53 17.85
C VAL A 583 -9.50 13.72 19.16
N ASP A 584 -10.35 14.75 19.23
CA ASP A 584 -11.19 15.01 20.38
C ASP A 584 -12.04 13.77 20.74
N PRO A 585 -12.08 13.33 22.01
CA PRO A 585 -12.94 12.23 22.47
C PRO A 585 -14.43 12.33 22.13
N GLU A 586 -14.95 13.51 21.77
CA GLU A 586 -16.32 13.67 21.25
C GLU A 586 -16.50 13.07 19.85
N GLN A 587 -15.42 12.96 19.07
CA GLN A 587 -15.42 12.40 17.72
C GLN A 587 -15.24 10.87 17.71
N TRP A 588 -14.96 10.27 18.88
CA TRP A 588 -14.75 8.83 19.01
C TRP A 588 -16.08 8.07 18.93
N GLY A 589 -16.02 6.84 18.40
CA GLY A 589 -17.14 5.92 18.43
C GLY A 589 -17.29 5.36 19.83
N ARG A 590 -18.52 5.24 20.33
CA ARG A 590 -18.80 4.71 21.68
C ARG A 590 -19.86 3.64 21.62
N LEU A 591 -19.62 2.53 22.31
CA LEU A 591 -20.56 1.44 22.45
C LEU A 591 -20.59 1.00 23.91
N LEU A 592 -21.78 1.06 24.52
CA LEU A 592 -22.03 0.58 25.87
C LEU A 592 -22.71 -0.79 25.80
N LEU A 593 -22.06 -1.81 26.34
CA LEU A 593 -22.62 -3.15 26.53
C LEU A 593 -23.04 -3.30 28.00
N VAL A 594 -24.31 -3.65 28.22
CA VAL A 594 -24.84 -3.96 29.54
C VAL A 594 -25.06 -5.47 29.62
N TYR A 595 -24.51 -6.12 30.64
CA TYR A 595 -24.61 -7.57 30.81
C TYR A 595 -24.83 -7.94 32.27
N SER A 596 -25.49 -9.08 32.50
CA SER A 596 -25.80 -9.62 33.83
C SER A 596 -25.74 -11.15 33.78
N GLU A 597 -25.65 -11.78 34.95
CA GLU A 597 -25.96 -13.21 35.04
C GLU A 597 -27.42 -13.46 34.58
N PRO A 598 -27.70 -14.59 33.91
CA PRO A 598 -29.07 -14.96 33.57
C PRO A 598 -29.93 -14.95 34.83
N ALA A 599 -31.14 -14.37 34.76
CA ALA A 599 -32.11 -14.54 35.83
C ALA A 599 -32.34 -16.03 35.99
N GLY A 600 -32.10 -16.56 37.20
CA GLY A 600 -32.23 -17.99 37.47
C GLY A 600 -33.59 -18.48 37.01
N GLY A 601 -33.62 -19.23 35.91
CA GLY A 601 -34.81 -19.95 35.50
C GLY A 601 -35.12 -20.96 36.59
N SER A 602 -36.27 -20.82 37.23
CA SER A 602 -36.90 -21.96 37.89
C SER A 602 -36.99 -23.07 36.85
N SER A 603 -36.24 -24.15 37.09
CA SER A 603 -36.33 -25.43 36.38
C SER A 603 -37.77 -25.91 36.21
#